data_AF-A0A813Z7A6-F1
#
_entry.id   AF-A0A813Z7A6-F1
#
_cell.length_a   1.000
_cell.length_b   1.000
_cell.length_c   1.000
_cell.angle_alpha   90.00
_cell.angle_beta   90.00
_cell.angle_gamma   90.00
#
_symmetry.space_group_name_H-M   'P 1'
#
loop_
_entity.id
_entity.type
_entity.pdbx_description
1 polymer ?
#
loop_
_entity_poly.entity_id
_entity_poly.type
_entity_poly.pdbx_seq_one_letter_code
_entity_poly.pdbx_strand_id
1 'polypeptide(L)'
;MSNDENHRRPPHLLLGVTGSVAAIKVNELVQKFNSHNIETIVIPTEIAKHFIHLEDSWCPHGSVSNIKGPCYFEDNDEWSSWKVRGDPVLHIILRDWADILLIAPLDANTLAKMSSGLCDNLLTNVIRAWDLKNKKPLIVAPAMNTAMFEHPLTRQHLDIITKNFGYIEIPCIEKTLMCGQTGIGAMASVETIVEQTLKTFQQISHN
;
A
#
# COMPACT_ATOMS: atom_id res chain seq x y z
N MET A 1 -40.34 -12.24 4.41
CA MET A 1 -39.41 -11.09 4.47
C MET A 1 -38.13 -11.58 3.84
N SER A 2 -37.81 -11.07 2.66
CA SER A 2 -36.82 -11.63 1.75
C SER A 2 -35.42 -11.71 2.38
N ASN A 3 -34.89 -12.93 2.42
CA ASN A 3 -33.47 -13.23 2.52
C ASN A 3 -32.74 -12.49 1.39
N ASP A 4 -31.86 -11.56 1.75
CA ASP A 4 -30.77 -11.13 0.89
C ASP A 4 -29.68 -10.51 1.78
N GLU A 5 -29.10 -11.33 2.68
CA GLU A 5 -27.73 -11.09 3.10
C GLU A 5 -26.83 -11.38 1.89
N ASN A 6 -26.72 -10.35 1.05
CA ASN A 6 -25.92 -10.33 -0.16
C ASN A 6 -24.50 -10.76 0.24
N HIS A 7 -24.10 -11.98 -0.12
CA HIS A 7 -22.77 -12.55 0.10
C HIS A 7 -21.76 -11.79 -0.78
N ARG A 8 -21.52 -10.52 -0.47
CA ARG A 8 -20.47 -9.72 -1.09
C ARG A 8 -19.15 -10.29 -0.61
N ARG A 9 -18.26 -10.62 -1.56
CA ARG A 9 -16.88 -11.00 -1.24
C ARG A 9 -16.25 -9.92 -0.34
N PRO A 10 -15.37 -10.30 0.59
CA PRO A 10 -14.66 -9.33 1.39
C PRO A 10 -13.93 -8.31 0.49
N PRO A 11 -13.82 -7.03 0.89
CA PRO A 11 -13.03 -6.06 0.15
C PRO A 11 -11.56 -6.47 0.14
N HIS A 12 -10.88 -6.28 -0.99
CA HIS A 12 -9.48 -6.64 -1.16
C HIS A 12 -8.59 -5.40 -1.08
N LEU A 13 -7.66 -5.40 -0.13
CA LEU A 13 -6.66 -4.35 0.05
C LEU A 13 -5.27 -4.85 -0.31
N LEU A 14 -4.61 -4.16 -1.23
CA LEU A 14 -3.18 -4.34 -1.46
C LEU A 14 -2.41 -3.30 -0.67
N LEU A 15 -1.56 -3.73 0.25
CA LEU A 15 -0.78 -2.88 1.14
C LEU A 15 0.70 -2.88 0.70
N GLY A 16 1.13 -1.82 0.03
CA GLY A 16 2.53 -1.55 -0.27
C GLY A 16 3.27 -1.00 0.95
N VAL A 17 4.45 -1.56 1.24
CA VAL A 17 5.28 -1.15 2.38
C VAL A 17 6.68 -0.80 1.90
N THR A 18 7.11 0.43 2.18
CA THR A 18 8.41 0.96 1.71
C THR A 18 9.39 1.19 2.86
N GLY A 19 10.63 1.58 2.55
CA GLY A 19 11.77 1.67 3.45
C GLY A 19 11.72 2.84 4.42
N SER A 20 10.80 2.80 5.39
CA SER A 20 10.69 3.79 6.46
C SER A 20 10.54 3.10 7.82
N VAL A 21 11.08 3.71 8.88
CA VAL A 21 10.95 3.20 10.26
C VAL A 21 9.47 3.02 10.67
N ALA A 22 8.56 3.81 10.07
CA ALA A 22 7.12 3.67 10.31
C ALA A 22 6.55 2.29 9.89
N ALA A 23 7.28 1.50 9.09
CA ALA A 23 6.87 0.17 8.66
C ALA A 23 6.72 -0.81 9.83
N ILE A 24 7.32 -0.55 11.00
CA ILE A 24 7.05 -1.32 12.24
C ILE A 24 5.56 -1.42 12.59
N LYS A 25 4.72 -0.52 12.06
CA LYS A 25 3.27 -0.47 12.27
C LYS A 25 2.45 -1.33 11.30
N VAL A 26 3.08 -2.02 10.36
CA VAL A 26 2.37 -2.82 9.34
C VAL A 26 1.51 -3.91 9.95
N ASN A 27 1.99 -4.61 10.99
CA ASN A 27 1.21 -5.66 11.63
C ASN A 27 -0.04 -5.08 12.32
N GLU A 28 0.08 -3.91 12.93
CA GLU A 28 -1.05 -3.19 13.52
C GLU A 28 -2.08 -2.80 12.45
N LEU A 29 -1.62 -2.27 11.31
CA LEU A 29 -2.49 -1.95 10.16
C LEU A 29 -3.24 -3.20 9.67
N VAL A 30 -2.53 -4.30 9.42
CA VAL A 30 -3.14 -5.55 8.93
C VAL A 30 -4.15 -6.11 9.94
N GLN A 31 -3.84 -6.09 11.24
CA GLN A 31 -4.77 -6.51 12.28
C GLN A 31 -6.06 -5.65 12.28
N LYS A 32 -5.92 -4.33 12.14
CA LYS A 32 -7.08 -3.42 12.05
C LYS A 32 -7.92 -3.70 10.80
N PHE A 33 -7.31 -3.88 9.62
CA PHE A 33 -8.04 -4.21 8.40
C PHE A 33 -8.75 -5.57 8.49
N ASN A 34 -8.09 -6.60 9.04
CA ASN A 34 -8.71 -7.90 9.28
C ASN A 34 -9.92 -7.78 10.21
N SER A 35 -9.86 -6.95 11.25
CA SER A 35 -11.00 -6.72 12.16
C SER A 35 -12.21 -6.08 11.47
N HIS A 36 -12.00 -5.45 10.31
CA HIS A 36 -13.04 -4.89 9.43
C HIS A 36 -13.41 -5.84 8.27
N ASN A 37 -13.02 -7.11 8.33
CA ASN A 37 -13.28 -8.12 7.30
C ASN A 37 -12.72 -7.75 5.91
N ILE A 38 -11.58 -7.08 5.89
CA ILE A 38 -10.84 -6.74 4.67
C ILE A 38 -9.72 -7.75 4.48
N GLU A 39 -9.68 -8.40 3.32
CA GLU A 39 -8.58 -9.28 2.95
C GLU A 39 -7.39 -8.42 2.51
N THR A 40 -6.23 -8.64 3.13
CA THR A 40 -5.04 -7.82 2.88
C THR A 40 -3.90 -8.67 2.34
N ILE A 41 -3.35 -8.26 1.20
CA ILE A 41 -2.04 -8.72 0.70
C ILE A 41 -1.03 -7.62 0.95
N VAL A 42 0.13 -7.97 1.48
CA VAL A 42 1.24 -7.03 1.70
C VAL A 42 2.30 -7.19 0.61
N ILE A 43 2.81 -6.08 0.08
CA ILE A 43 3.99 -6.06 -0.81
C ILE A 43 5.08 -5.21 -0.14
N PRO A 44 6.03 -5.81 0.59
CA PRO A 44 7.17 -5.10 1.11
C PRO A 44 8.25 -4.93 0.05
N THR A 45 8.80 -3.73 -0.07
CA THR A 45 10.08 -3.53 -0.76
C THR A 45 11.22 -4.19 0.02
N GLU A 46 12.33 -4.54 -0.64
CA GLU A 46 13.50 -5.12 0.04
C GLU A 46 13.99 -4.27 1.23
N ILE A 47 13.96 -2.94 1.10
CA ILE A 47 14.37 -2.05 2.20
C ILE A 47 13.39 -2.07 3.38
N ALA A 48 12.09 -2.24 3.12
CA ALA A 48 11.09 -2.33 4.18
C ALA A 48 11.32 -3.53 5.11
N LYS A 49 11.86 -4.63 4.58
CA LYS A 49 12.16 -5.87 5.32
C LYS A 49 13.14 -5.67 6.48
N HIS A 50 13.91 -4.59 6.49
CA HIS A 50 14.76 -4.23 7.64
C HIS A 50 13.98 -3.73 8.86
N PHE A 51 12.74 -3.28 8.68
CA PHE A 51 11.93 -2.66 9.72
C PHE A 51 10.71 -3.51 10.12
N ILE A 52 10.22 -4.35 9.20
CA ILE A 52 9.04 -5.17 9.44
C ILE A 52 9.44 -6.55 9.92
N HIS A 53 8.62 -7.09 10.81
CA HIS A 53 8.61 -8.51 11.13
C HIS A 53 7.33 -9.10 10.55
N LEU A 54 7.44 -9.68 9.35
CA LEU A 54 6.37 -10.45 8.75
C LEU A 54 6.17 -11.70 9.62
N GLU A 55 4.93 -11.92 10.08
CA GLU A 55 4.65 -13.07 10.94
C GLU A 55 4.74 -14.37 10.13
N ASP A 56 5.37 -15.41 10.69
CA ASP A 56 5.48 -16.73 10.05
C ASP A 56 4.13 -17.37 9.69
N SER A 57 3.05 -16.91 10.35
CA SER A 57 1.67 -17.32 10.11
C SER A 57 1.11 -16.79 8.79
N TRP A 58 1.71 -15.74 8.22
CA TRP A 58 1.28 -15.17 6.95
C TRP A 58 1.75 -16.09 5.84
N CYS A 59 0.84 -16.49 4.96
CA CYS A 59 1.20 -17.38 3.87
C CYS A 59 2.10 -16.60 2.88
N PRO A 60 3.37 -17.01 2.70
CA PRO A 60 4.30 -16.30 1.84
C PRO A 60 4.12 -16.62 0.36
N HIS A 61 3.32 -17.65 0.01
CA HIS A 61 3.20 -18.18 -1.36
C HIS A 61 1.80 -18.72 -1.68
N GLY A 62 0.75 -18.11 -1.12
CA GLY A 62 -0.63 -18.49 -1.47
C GLY A 62 -0.91 -18.18 -2.94
N SER A 63 -1.71 -19.01 -3.62
CA SER A 63 -2.30 -18.57 -4.89
C SER A 63 -3.18 -17.35 -4.61
N VAL A 64 -2.99 -16.25 -5.36
CA VAL A 64 -3.80 -15.01 -5.20
C VAL A 64 -5.31 -15.31 -5.27
N SER A 65 -5.69 -16.40 -5.95
CA SER A 65 -7.09 -16.84 -6.08
C SER A 65 -7.71 -17.49 -4.83
N ASN A 66 -6.95 -17.80 -3.77
CA ASN A 66 -7.47 -18.47 -2.57
C ASN A 66 -6.76 -17.99 -1.29
N ILE A 67 -6.75 -16.67 -1.10
CA ILE A 67 -6.20 -16.05 0.10
C ILE A 67 -7.19 -16.24 1.25
N LYS A 68 -6.70 -16.74 2.39
CA LYS A 68 -7.46 -16.86 3.64
C LYS A 68 -6.63 -16.27 4.77
N GLY A 69 -6.82 -14.97 5.01
CA GLY A 69 -6.03 -14.21 5.98
C GLY A 69 -4.81 -13.52 5.36
N PRO A 70 -3.94 -12.91 6.20
CA PRO A 70 -2.81 -12.13 5.73
C PRO A 70 -1.83 -12.94 4.87
N CYS A 71 -1.45 -12.37 3.73
CA CYS A 71 -0.44 -12.92 2.84
C CYS A 71 0.52 -11.80 2.43
N TYR A 72 1.71 -12.17 1.96
CA TYR A 72 2.63 -11.21 1.34
C TYR A 72 3.30 -11.79 0.09
N PHE A 73 3.74 -10.92 -0.80
CA PHE A 73 4.55 -11.25 -1.97
C PHE A 73 5.72 -10.29 -2.09
N GLU A 74 6.86 -10.81 -2.53
CA GLU A 74 8.13 -10.12 -2.65
C GLU A 74 8.65 -10.10 -4.09
N ASP A 75 9.73 -9.36 -4.34
CA ASP A 75 10.32 -9.23 -5.68
C ASP A 75 10.71 -10.59 -6.30
N ASN A 76 11.13 -11.56 -5.48
CA ASN A 76 11.49 -12.91 -5.94
C ASN A 76 10.27 -13.74 -6.40
N ASP A 77 9.06 -13.45 -5.92
CA ASP A 77 7.85 -14.18 -6.28
C ASP A 77 7.39 -13.86 -7.71
N GLU A 78 7.73 -12.66 -8.20
CA GLU A 78 7.43 -12.22 -9.56
C GLU A 78 8.05 -13.16 -10.61
N TRP A 79 9.33 -13.50 -10.42
CA TRP A 79 10.08 -14.37 -11.33
C TRP A 79 9.85 -15.85 -11.06
N SER A 80 9.51 -16.23 -9.83
CA SER A 80 9.17 -17.62 -9.49
C SER A 80 7.88 -18.07 -10.18
N SER A 81 6.97 -17.12 -10.45
CA SER A 81 5.68 -17.34 -11.08
C SER A 81 5.72 -17.37 -12.62
N TRP A 82 6.76 -16.82 -13.25
CA TRP A 82 6.86 -16.68 -14.71
C TRP A 82 8.04 -17.49 -15.27
N LYS A 83 7.76 -18.62 -15.92
CA LYS A 83 8.78 -19.53 -16.48
C LYS A 83 8.71 -19.63 -18.00
N VAL A 84 7.49 -19.58 -18.54
CA VAL A 84 7.24 -19.65 -19.98
C VAL A 84 6.26 -18.56 -20.42
N ARG A 85 6.32 -18.22 -21.71
CA ARG A 85 5.36 -17.28 -22.31
C ARG A 85 3.95 -17.84 -22.18
N GLY A 86 3.08 -17.10 -21.50
CA GLY A 86 1.70 -17.51 -21.19
C GLY A 86 1.45 -17.68 -19.69
N ASP A 87 2.51 -17.78 -18.89
CA ASP A 87 2.39 -17.78 -17.42
C ASP A 87 1.87 -16.42 -16.92
N PRO A 88 1.11 -16.42 -15.82
CA PRO A 88 0.49 -15.21 -15.31
C PRO A 88 1.55 -14.30 -14.69
N VAL A 89 1.42 -12.99 -14.92
CA VAL A 89 2.39 -11.98 -14.48
C VAL A 89 1.94 -11.43 -13.12
N LEU A 90 2.71 -11.73 -12.05
CA LEU A 90 2.29 -11.51 -10.67
C LEU A 90 1.79 -10.08 -10.38
N HIS A 91 2.52 -9.04 -10.78
CA HIS A 91 2.10 -7.65 -10.54
C HIS A 91 0.77 -7.31 -11.22
N ILE A 92 0.45 -7.91 -12.36
CA ILE A 92 -0.85 -7.75 -13.02
C ILE A 92 -1.95 -8.47 -12.24
N ILE A 93 -1.68 -9.69 -11.76
CA ILE A 93 -2.62 -10.45 -10.92
C ILE A 93 -2.95 -9.68 -9.64
N LEU A 94 -1.93 -9.16 -8.95
CA LEU A 94 -2.11 -8.37 -7.72
C LEU A 94 -2.88 -7.08 -7.99
N ARG A 95 -2.56 -6.40 -9.10
CA ARG A 95 -3.28 -5.22 -9.59
C ARG A 95 -4.74 -5.54 -9.87
N ASP A 96 -5.07 -6.69 -10.43
CA ASP A 96 -6.45 -7.09 -10.72
C ASP A 96 -7.21 -7.55 -9.47
N TRP A 97 -6.54 -8.25 -8.56
CA TRP A 97 -7.12 -8.77 -7.32
C TRP A 97 -7.57 -7.67 -6.36
N ALA A 98 -6.78 -6.62 -6.21
CA ALA A 98 -7.03 -5.55 -5.26
C ALA A 98 -8.27 -4.73 -5.64
N ASP A 99 -8.97 -4.13 -4.68
CA ASP A 99 -9.94 -3.04 -4.96
C ASP A 99 -9.29 -1.67 -4.73
N ILE A 100 -8.40 -1.60 -3.72
CA ILE A 100 -7.59 -0.41 -3.35
C ILE A 100 -6.13 -0.83 -3.22
N LEU A 101 -5.21 0.05 -3.65
CA LEU A 101 -3.80 0.01 -3.27
C LEU A 101 -3.53 1.09 -2.22
N LEU A 102 -3.06 0.69 -1.04
CA LEU A 102 -2.58 1.58 0.01
C LEU A 102 -1.06 1.44 0.12
N ILE A 103 -0.32 2.54 0.10
CA ILE A 103 1.12 2.55 0.39
C ILE A 103 1.35 3.22 1.74
N ALA A 104 1.64 2.43 2.76
CA ALA A 104 1.78 2.91 4.13
C ALA A 104 2.81 2.07 4.92
N PRO A 105 4.01 2.60 5.20
CA PRO A 105 4.50 3.92 4.79
C PRO A 105 4.90 4.03 3.31
N LEU A 106 4.87 5.26 2.80
CA LEU A 106 5.55 5.69 1.57
C LEU A 106 6.83 6.49 1.90
N ASP A 107 7.99 5.95 1.56
CA ASP A 107 9.29 6.60 1.69
C ASP A 107 9.55 7.57 0.52
N ALA A 108 10.54 8.45 0.67
CA ALA A 108 10.86 9.44 -0.36
C ALA A 108 11.39 8.81 -1.67
N ASN A 109 12.05 7.65 -1.57
CA ASN A 109 12.63 6.96 -2.72
C ASN A 109 11.53 6.40 -3.63
N THR A 110 10.57 5.67 -3.08
CA THR A 110 9.42 5.12 -3.81
C THR A 110 8.51 6.24 -4.30
N LEU A 111 8.36 7.32 -3.53
CA LEU A 111 7.66 8.54 -3.97
C LEU A 111 8.32 9.14 -5.23
N ALA A 112 9.65 9.22 -5.28
CA ALA A 112 10.38 9.68 -6.45
C ALA A 112 10.23 8.71 -7.64
N LYS A 113 10.31 7.40 -7.40
CA LYS A 113 10.12 6.36 -8.42
C LYS A 113 8.73 6.44 -9.05
N MET A 114 7.67 6.48 -8.25
CA MET A 114 6.30 6.48 -8.75
C MET A 114 5.93 7.78 -9.46
N SER A 115 6.45 8.94 -9.00
CA SER A 115 6.24 10.22 -9.69
C SER A 115 6.98 10.30 -11.02
N SER A 116 8.11 9.60 -11.15
CA SER A 116 8.94 9.56 -12.37
C SER A 116 8.63 8.37 -13.29
N GLY A 117 7.72 7.47 -12.88
CA GLY A 117 7.33 6.31 -13.68
C GLY A 117 8.34 5.16 -13.71
N LEU A 118 9.22 5.05 -12.72
CA LEU A 118 10.14 3.91 -12.55
C LEU A 118 9.37 2.69 -12.02
N CYS A 119 9.73 1.51 -12.52
CA CYS A 119 9.12 0.21 -12.19
C CYS A 119 10.21 -0.87 -12.16
N ASP A 120 10.88 -0.98 -11.00
CA ASP A 120 12.11 -1.78 -10.83
C ASP A 120 12.03 -2.81 -9.69
N ASN A 121 10.85 -2.97 -9.09
CA ASN A 121 10.51 -3.96 -8.07
C ASN A 121 9.00 -4.26 -8.14
N LEU A 122 8.54 -5.30 -7.45
CA LEU A 122 7.16 -5.77 -7.51
C LEU A 122 6.15 -4.66 -7.19
N LEU A 123 6.40 -3.88 -6.13
CA LEU A 123 5.51 -2.78 -5.73
C LEU A 123 5.41 -1.70 -6.83
N THR A 124 6.55 -1.24 -7.35
CA THR A 124 6.57 -0.20 -8.40
C THR A 124 6.05 -0.70 -9.74
N ASN A 125 6.18 -2.00 -10.04
CA ASN A 125 5.53 -2.65 -11.18
C ASN A 125 3.99 -2.59 -11.06
N VAL A 126 3.45 -2.94 -9.89
CA VAL A 126 2.00 -2.82 -9.60
C VAL A 126 1.53 -1.37 -9.75
N ILE A 127 2.24 -0.40 -9.15
CA ILE A 127 1.89 1.03 -9.23
C ILE A 127 1.87 1.49 -10.69
N ARG A 128 2.86 1.10 -11.49
CA ARG A 128 2.97 1.52 -12.89
C ARG A 128 1.85 0.96 -13.78
N ALA A 129 1.33 -0.22 -13.42
CA ALA A 129 0.21 -0.89 -14.07
C ALA A 129 -1.17 -0.54 -13.48
N TRP A 130 -1.22 0.33 -12.48
CA TRP A 130 -2.46 0.65 -11.75
C TRP A 130 -3.54 1.25 -12.66
N ASP A 131 -4.81 0.92 -12.38
CA ASP A 131 -5.93 1.28 -13.27
C ASP A 131 -6.42 2.72 -13.08
N LEU A 132 -5.70 3.68 -13.66
CA LEU A 132 -6.11 5.08 -13.67
C LEU A 132 -7.35 5.33 -14.53
N LYS A 133 -7.56 4.54 -15.59
CA LYS A 133 -8.68 4.73 -16.53
C LYS A 133 -10.02 4.50 -15.84
N ASN A 134 -10.10 3.46 -15.01
CA ASN A 134 -11.29 3.15 -14.21
C ASN A 134 -11.25 3.82 -12.83
N LYS A 135 -10.32 4.77 -12.60
CA LYS A 135 -10.16 5.52 -11.35
C LYS A 135 -10.05 4.61 -10.12
N LYS A 136 -9.36 3.48 -10.26
CA LYS A 136 -9.15 2.54 -9.16
C LYS A 136 -8.34 3.24 -8.05
N PRO A 137 -8.83 3.32 -6.80
CA PRO A 137 -8.18 4.18 -5.81
C PRO A 137 -6.78 3.70 -5.40
N LEU A 138 -5.86 4.66 -5.32
CA LEU A 138 -4.54 4.49 -4.74
C LEU A 138 -4.35 5.52 -3.64
N ILE A 139 -4.06 5.06 -2.43
CA ILE A 139 -3.88 5.87 -1.24
C ILE A 139 -2.40 5.82 -0.83
N VAL A 140 -1.82 6.94 -0.43
CA VAL A 140 -0.44 7.02 0.07
C VAL A 140 -0.38 7.67 1.43
N ALA A 141 0.43 7.12 2.34
CA ALA A 141 0.73 7.69 3.64
C ALA A 141 2.25 7.92 3.76
N PRO A 142 2.75 9.11 3.37
CA PRO A 142 4.18 9.39 3.38
C PRO A 142 4.78 9.34 4.80
N ALA A 143 6.02 8.88 4.90
CA ALA A 143 6.74 8.78 6.17
C ALA A 143 8.25 8.92 5.97
N MET A 144 8.80 10.07 6.35
CA MET A 144 10.22 10.39 6.18
C MET A 144 10.69 11.40 7.22
N ASN A 145 12.01 11.58 7.34
CA ASN A 145 12.58 12.62 8.20
C ASN A 145 12.11 14.02 7.75
N THR A 146 12.01 14.97 8.69
CA THR A 146 11.61 16.36 8.43
C THR A 146 12.39 17.02 7.30
N ALA A 147 13.72 16.89 7.28
CA ALA A 147 14.54 17.48 6.23
C ALA A 147 14.27 16.87 4.85
N MET A 148 13.88 15.58 4.80
CA MET A 148 13.46 14.94 3.56
C MET A 148 12.07 15.43 3.14
N PHE A 149 11.15 15.62 4.10
CA PHE A 149 9.81 16.11 3.81
C PHE A 149 9.82 17.56 3.30
N GLU A 150 10.63 18.41 3.92
CA GLU A 150 10.83 19.82 3.54
C GLU A 150 11.64 19.98 2.24
N HIS A 151 12.28 18.92 1.76
CA HIS A 151 13.01 18.97 0.51
C HIS A 151 12.07 19.32 -0.66
N PRO A 152 12.42 20.29 -1.54
CA PRO A 152 11.52 20.75 -2.60
C PRO A 152 11.00 19.63 -3.52
N LEU A 153 11.83 18.62 -3.80
CA LEU A 153 11.44 17.46 -4.60
C LEU A 153 10.29 16.67 -3.97
N THR A 154 10.22 16.57 -2.64
CA THR A 154 9.13 15.83 -1.98
C THR A 154 7.79 16.47 -2.29
N ARG A 155 7.69 17.80 -2.18
CA ARG A 155 6.47 18.51 -2.54
C ARG A 155 6.14 18.37 -4.03
N GLN A 156 7.14 18.45 -4.90
CA GLN A 156 6.94 18.26 -6.35
C GLN A 156 6.42 16.85 -6.68
N HIS A 157 7.01 15.80 -6.09
CA HIS A 157 6.58 14.43 -6.32
C HIS A 157 5.17 14.18 -5.77
N LEU A 158 4.85 14.69 -4.57
CA LEU A 158 3.49 14.62 -4.00
C LEU A 158 2.47 15.33 -4.89
N ASP A 159 2.80 16.52 -5.38
CA ASP A 159 1.93 17.26 -6.30
C ASP A 159 1.70 16.49 -7.62
N ILE A 160 2.73 15.85 -8.18
CA ILE A 160 2.57 15.02 -9.38
C ILE A 160 1.57 13.88 -9.12
N ILE A 161 1.77 13.11 -8.06
CA ILE A 161 0.94 11.93 -7.83
C ILE A 161 -0.50 12.29 -7.42
N THR A 162 -0.69 13.39 -6.70
CA THR A 162 -2.03 13.81 -6.26
C THR A 162 -2.78 14.57 -7.36
N LYS A 163 -2.16 15.56 -7.99
CA LYS A 163 -2.82 16.44 -8.96
C LYS A 163 -2.89 15.81 -10.36
N ASN A 164 -1.83 15.11 -10.79
CA ASN A 164 -1.79 14.56 -12.15
C ASN A 164 -2.37 13.13 -12.19
N PHE A 165 -2.06 12.29 -11.20
CA PHE A 165 -2.52 10.89 -11.19
C PHE A 165 -3.79 10.67 -10.36
N GLY A 166 -4.17 11.62 -9.51
CA GLY A 166 -5.38 11.54 -8.68
C GLY A 166 -5.24 10.61 -7.47
N TYR A 167 -4.01 10.31 -7.02
CA TYR A 167 -3.80 9.51 -5.82
C TYR A 167 -4.20 10.29 -4.57
N ILE A 168 -4.69 9.56 -3.57
CA ILE A 168 -5.21 10.12 -2.31
C ILE A 168 -4.06 10.18 -1.31
N GLU A 169 -3.61 11.38 -0.98
CA GLU A 169 -2.60 11.59 0.07
C GLU A 169 -3.25 11.62 1.46
N ILE A 170 -2.73 10.80 2.36
CA ILE A 170 -2.90 10.95 3.80
C ILE A 170 -1.67 11.70 4.32
N PRO A 171 -1.80 12.97 4.73
CA PRO A 171 -0.66 13.82 5.02
C PRO A 171 0.13 13.33 6.24
N CYS A 172 1.42 13.62 6.26
CA CYS A 172 2.26 13.42 7.45
C CYS A 172 1.74 14.24 8.63
N ILE A 173 2.05 13.77 9.84
CA ILE A 173 1.81 14.50 11.08
C ILE A 173 3.13 15.05 11.63
N GLU A 174 3.01 16.07 12.48
CA GLU A 174 4.11 16.54 13.30
C GLU A 174 4.33 15.58 14.48
N LYS A 175 5.59 15.28 14.78
CA LYS A 175 5.98 14.61 16.02
C LYS A 175 7.18 15.30 16.64
N THR A 176 7.17 15.38 17.97
CA THR A 176 8.33 15.78 18.75
C THR A 176 9.29 14.60 18.87
N LEU A 177 10.50 14.76 18.35
CA LEU A 177 11.58 13.80 18.51
C LEU A 177 12.09 13.80 19.96
N MET A 178 12.77 12.73 20.38
CA MET A 178 13.33 12.59 21.73
C MET A 178 14.33 13.70 22.10
N CYS A 179 14.87 14.43 21.11
CA CYS A 179 15.75 15.59 21.30
C CYS A 179 15.00 16.93 21.49
N GLY A 180 13.66 16.94 21.50
CA GLY A 180 12.83 18.14 21.68
C GLY A 180 12.54 18.92 20.38
N GLN A 181 13.10 18.52 19.24
CA GLN A 181 12.74 19.10 17.94
C GLN A 181 11.40 18.54 17.45
N THR A 182 10.44 19.41 17.19
CA THR A 182 9.17 19.06 16.53
C THR A 182 9.35 19.25 15.03
N GLY A 183 8.94 18.25 14.24
CA GLY A 183 9.01 18.33 12.79
C GLY A 183 7.92 17.49 12.12
N ILE A 184 7.50 17.95 10.96
CA ILE A 184 6.57 17.25 10.07
C ILE A 184 7.29 16.13 9.32
N GLY A 185 6.57 15.06 8.97
CA GLY A 185 7.12 13.95 8.17
C GLY A 185 6.86 12.58 8.78
N ALA A 186 6.39 12.51 10.02
CA ALA A 186 5.95 11.27 10.60
C ALA A 186 4.69 10.75 9.89
N MET A 187 4.62 9.44 9.66
CA MET A 187 3.41 8.80 9.13
C MET A 187 2.19 9.15 9.98
N ALA A 188 1.05 9.37 9.34
CA ALA A 188 -0.24 9.47 10.02
C ALA A 188 -0.49 8.30 10.97
N SER A 189 -1.41 8.47 11.94
CA SER A 189 -1.75 7.38 12.84
C SER A 189 -2.39 6.22 12.10
N VAL A 190 -2.31 5.02 12.67
CA VAL A 190 -2.91 3.82 12.10
C VAL A 190 -4.42 4.01 11.95
N GLU A 191 -5.06 4.64 12.94
CA GLU A 191 -6.47 4.98 12.94
C GLU A 191 -6.84 5.86 11.75
N THR A 192 -6.11 6.95 11.52
CA THR A 192 -6.36 7.86 10.38
C THR A 192 -6.23 7.12 9.04
N ILE A 193 -5.22 6.26 8.90
CA ILE A 193 -5.01 5.48 7.68
C ILE A 193 -6.15 4.50 7.45
N VAL A 194 -6.56 3.76 8.48
CA VAL A 194 -7.65 2.80 8.42
C VAL A 194 -8.97 3.52 8.09
N GLU A 195 -9.29 4.60 8.79
CA GLU A 195 -10.53 5.38 8.55
C GLU A 195 -10.63 5.90 7.12
N GLN A 196 -9.54 6.47 6.58
CA GLN A 196 -9.53 6.96 5.20
C GLN A 196 -9.70 5.83 4.19
N THR A 197 -9.06 4.68 4.45
CA THR A 197 -9.16 3.50 3.59
C THR A 197 -10.59 2.94 3.60
N LEU A 198 -11.22 2.83 4.77
CA LEU A 198 -12.62 2.40 4.90
C LEU A 198 -13.60 3.33 4.18
N LYS A 199 -13.42 4.66 4.33
CA LYS A 199 -14.22 5.66 3.59
C LYS A 199 -14.09 5.47 2.08
N THR A 200 -12.88 5.14 1.61
CA THR A 200 -12.62 4.91 0.18
C THR A 200 -13.32 3.64 -0.31
N PHE A 201 -13.30 2.54 0.46
CA PHE A 201 -14.06 1.32 0.13
C PHE A 201 -15.57 1.56 0.04
N GLN A 202 -16.12 2.39 0.93
CA GLN A 202 -17.53 2.78 0.90
C GLN A 202 -17.85 3.51 -0.40
N GLN A 203 -17.00 4.43 -0.86
CA GLN A 203 -17.22 5.18 -2.10
C GLN A 203 -17.19 4.27 -3.35
N ILE A 204 -16.31 3.28 -3.40
CA ILE A 204 -16.29 2.29 -4.51
C ILE A 204 -17.59 1.49 -4.55
N SER A 205 -18.11 1.09 -3.38
CA SER A 205 -19.30 0.23 -3.27
C SER A 205 -20.62 0.89 -3.69
N HIS A 206 -20.62 2.21 -3.87
CA HIS A 206 -21.79 3.02 -4.27
C HIS A 206 -21.74 3.49 -5.73
N ASN A 207 -20.66 3.18 -6.47
CA ASN A 207 -20.54 3.44 -7.91
C ASN A 207 -20.80 2.17 -8.72
#